data_AF-A0A9N8PX08-F1
#
_entry.id   AF-A0A9N8PX08-F1
#
_cell.length_a   1.000
_cell.length_b   1.000
_cell.length_c   1.000
_cell.angle_alpha   90.00
_cell.angle_beta   90.00
_cell.angle_gamma   90.00
#
_symmetry.space_group_name_H-M   'P 1'
#
loop_
_entity.id
_entity.type
_entity.pdbx_description
1 polymer ?
#
loop_
_entity_poly.entity_id
_entity_poly.type
_entity_poly.pdbx_seq_one_letter_code
_entity_poly.pdbx_strand_id
1 'polypeptide(L)'
;MDLKTQCTVPSTLGHPNGGGCLDAVISQFTVRDRTPPPPPLSPSPPPCPGTCSPAGGPRHPSSMHSPGSRASRASPDSQLTAGSVELREDLPLKAGAARARCCAGGPRLILAAFAVLTAAITLALLTQIYYGDYEEDEVTSACLQVVPHGSVSSSAAACSRAGTDALKAGGRALDAAAAAALCLAVLAPHRTSFDASGSLLYWEYREARTQPPVLFEWGGEAAAEGARAPRLLTALATLHAQFGALPWHRVLAPALQLASEGFLVSEGLSAAEAERGTASEPAPPPGANVTAPALARYLQGLLPNTSAELAAAWGGGALLRRGSPLAQRAGAWRVLAGGAGGSAALRALVSAFTPPPASSDDAQRRALLALQSEAQTGAGGAHGVATGLAVVDQRDTYIALVTGLSVPFGSGPETSAGWTRDEPTAPLDLAPALMLDDHVCGTRYVLGAESGAALAQTGAALGAEGAAGAVERARVAVLAGAHWRGRQRARPRRRPHCHPHPPRPPRPATPRCPTLPSTWCSSARTRSPRTPTAAGAASPRGSDYAHP
;
A
#
# COMPACT_ATOMS: atom_id res chain seq x y z
N MET A 1 -25.61 21.07 -59.38
CA MET A 1 -26.85 21.66 -59.95
C MET A 1 -28.00 21.29 -59.02
N ASP A 2 -29.06 22.11 -59.05
CA ASP A 2 -30.05 22.30 -57.98
C ASP A 2 -31.05 21.16 -57.68
N LEU A 3 -31.89 21.48 -56.66
CA LEU A 3 -33.16 20.87 -56.22
C LEU A 3 -32.98 19.82 -55.10
N LYS A 4 -33.38 20.11 -53.85
CA LYS A 4 -34.76 20.15 -53.28
C LYS A 4 -35.49 18.81 -53.51
N THR A 5 -36.13 18.18 -52.51
CA THR A 5 -37.39 18.69 -51.89
C THR A 5 -37.83 17.84 -50.66
N GLN A 6 -38.24 18.51 -49.56
CA GLN A 6 -39.24 18.20 -48.50
C GLN A 6 -39.42 16.80 -47.83
N CYS A 7 -39.67 16.80 -46.51
CA CYS A 7 -40.94 16.41 -45.83
C CYS A 7 -40.73 16.28 -44.30
N THR A 8 -41.15 17.24 -43.45
CA THR A 8 -42.47 17.39 -42.77
C THR A 8 -42.73 16.45 -41.57
N VAL A 9 -43.02 17.06 -40.41
CA VAL A 9 -43.51 16.46 -39.15
C VAL A 9 -44.76 17.25 -38.70
N PRO A 10 -45.83 16.62 -38.19
CA PRO A 10 -47.00 17.32 -37.65
C PRO A 10 -46.86 17.68 -36.15
N SER A 11 -47.66 18.66 -35.69
CA SER A 11 -47.48 19.37 -34.41
C SER A 11 -48.73 19.35 -33.53
N THR A 12 -48.56 19.36 -32.20
CA THR A 12 -49.47 19.95 -31.18
C THR A 12 -48.68 20.11 -29.85
N LEU A 13 -48.35 21.30 -29.35
CA LEU A 13 -49.15 22.38 -28.70
C LEU A 13 -49.32 22.22 -27.17
N GLY A 14 -48.74 23.14 -26.38
CA GLY A 14 -48.99 23.27 -24.93
C GLY A 14 -47.90 24.00 -24.11
N HIS A 15 -47.93 25.33 -24.06
CA HIS A 15 -47.14 26.20 -23.15
C HIS A 15 -48.07 27.30 -22.60
N PRO A 16 -47.81 27.99 -21.46
CA PRO A 16 -46.55 28.70 -21.11
C PRO A 16 -46.12 28.47 -19.62
N ASN A 17 -45.13 29.11 -18.97
CA ASN A 17 -44.60 30.49 -19.01
C ASN A 17 -43.16 30.60 -18.41
N GLY A 18 -42.28 31.42 -19.03
CA GLY A 18 -41.13 32.13 -18.43
C GLY A 18 -39.88 31.33 -17.96
N GLY A 19 -38.63 31.70 -18.27
CA GLY A 19 -38.12 32.78 -19.15
C GLY A 19 -36.60 33.02 -18.96
N GLY A 20 -35.86 33.31 -20.05
CA GLY A 20 -34.40 33.59 -20.07
C GLY A 20 -33.53 32.36 -20.44
N CYS A 21 -32.98 32.18 -21.65
CA CYS A 21 -32.02 33.01 -22.43
C CYS A 21 -30.66 33.21 -21.73
N LEU A 22 -29.47 33.16 -22.35
CA LEU A 22 -28.98 32.78 -23.70
C LEU A 22 -27.45 32.54 -23.52
N ASP A 23 -26.64 31.80 -24.29
CA ASP A 23 -26.83 30.95 -25.48
C ASP A 23 -25.66 29.92 -25.55
N ALA A 24 -25.60 29.04 -26.57
CA ALA A 24 -24.42 28.25 -26.93
C ALA A 24 -23.96 28.53 -28.37
N VAL A 25 -22.68 28.86 -28.57
CA VAL A 25 -22.09 29.06 -29.92
C VAL A 25 -21.02 28.01 -30.19
N ILE A 26 -21.30 27.12 -31.14
CA ILE A 26 -20.32 26.27 -31.80
C ILE A 26 -19.99 26.91 -33.15
N SER A 27 -18.72 27.27 -33.40
CA SER A 27 -18.23 27.41 -34.78
C SER A 27 -16.69 27.33 -34.90
N GLN A 28 -16.27 26.28 -35.60
CA GLN A 28 -15.16 26.24 -36.59
C GLN A 28 -13.69 26.41 -36.16
N PHE A 29 -12.92 25.40 -36.59
CA PHE A 29 -11.47 25.41 -36.73
C PHE A 29 -10.99 26.53 -37.66
N THR A 30 -9.87 27.17 -37.30
CA THR A 30 -8.92 27.72 -38.28
C THR A 30 -7.50 27.30 -37.92
N VAL A 31 -6.80 26.72 -38.90
CA VAL A 31 -5.36 26.41 -38.78
C VAL A 31 -4.57 27.72 -38.85
N ARG A 32 -3.65 27.94 -37.91
CA ARG A 32 -2.68 29.03 -37.97
C ARG A 32 -1.33 28.57 -37.42
N ASP A 33 -0.31 28.65 -38.26
CA ASP A 33 1.09 28.52 -37.86
C ASP A 33 1.42 29.44 -36.69
N ARG A 34 2.13 28.90 -35.70
CA ARG A 34 2.81 29.68 -34.66
C ARG A 34 4.17 29.05 -34.35
N THR A 35 5.22 29.70 -34.84
CA THR A 35 6.58 29.56 -34.33
C THR A 35 6.64 29.84 -32.82
N PRO A 36 7.44 29.11 -32.04
CA PRO A 36 7.53 29.31 -30.59
C PRO A 36 8.27 30.62 -30.23
N PRO A 37 7.91 31.29 -29.11
CA PRO A 37 8.65 32.44 -28.59
C PRO A 37 9.97 32.01 -27.92
N PRO A 38 10.98 32.90 -27.81
CA PRO A 38 12.24 32.60 -27.15
C PRO A 38 12.10 32.48 -25.61
N PRO A 39 12.99 31.75 -24.93
CA PRO A 39 12.91 31.51 -23.49
C PRO A 39 13.25 32.77 -22.65
N PRO A 40 12.65 32.92 -21.46
CA PRO A 40 12.97 34.01 -20.55
C PRO A 40 14.33 33.83 -19.85
N LEU A 41 14.95 34.95 -19.49
CA LEU A 41 16.24 35.01 -18.81
C LEU A 41 16.18 34.47 -17.37
N SER A 42 17.25 33.81 -16.95
CA SER A 42 17.43 33.19 -15.63
C SER A 42 17.60 34.22 -14.50
N PRO A 43 16.92 34.08 -13.35
CA PRO A 43 17.22 34.83 -12.13
C PRO A 43 18.40 34.22 -11.35
N SER A 44 19.27 35.09 -10.82
CA SER A 44 20.44 34.73 -10.00
C SER A 44 20.06 34.17 -8.62
N PRO A 45 20.90 33.33 -7.98
CA PRO A 45 20.64 32.78 -6.65
C PRO A 45 20.86 33.82 -5.52
N PRO A 46 20.11 33.73 -4.40
CA PRO A 46 20.28 34.58 -3.23
C PRO A 46 21.50 34.16 -2.35
N PRO A 47 22.02 35.06 -1.49
CA PRO A 47 23.24 34.80 -0.70
C PRO A 47 22.99 33.93 0.54
N CYS A 48 23.96 33.06 0.85
CA CYS A 48 23.99 32.27 2.09
C CYS A 48 24.42 33.13 3.29
N PRO A 49 23.78 33.00 4.47
CA PRO A 49 24.20 33.70 5.69
C PRO A 49 25.17 32.88 6.56
N GLY A 50 26.17 33.58 7.12
CA GLY A 50 26.60 33.43 8.51
C GLY A 50 27.36 32.16 8.92
N THR A 51 28.70 32.25 8.97
CA THR A 51 29.55 31.36 9.78
C THR A 51 29.43 31.66 11.27
N CYS A 52 29.22 30.64 12.11
CA CYS A 52 29.39 30.71 13.56
C CYS A 52 30.36 29.63 14.05
N SER A 53 31.44 30.04 14.73
CA SER A 53 32.36 29.15 15.45
C SER A 53 31.79 28.72 16.81
N PRO A 54 32.24 27.58 17.36
CA PRO A 54 32.21 27.33 18.80
C PRO A 54 33.62 27.28 19.42
N ALA A 55 33.89 28.22 20.32
CA ALA A 55 34.62 27.90 21.56
C ALA A 55 33.64 27.17 22.51
N GLY A 56 34.03 26.44 23.56
CA GLY A 56 35.35 26.10 24.07
C GLY A 56 35.26 25.68 25.55
N GLY A 57 35.94 24.59 25.93
CA GLY A 57 36.11 24.12 27.31
C GLY A 57 35.00 23.20 27.88
N PRO A 58 35.15 22.68 29.12
CA PRO A 58 36.34 22.70 29.98
C PRO A 58 36.86 21.29 30.39
N ARG A 59 38.08 21.21 30.92
CA ARG A 59 38.54 20.07 31.76
C ARG A 59 39.37 20.58 32.93
N HIS A 60 39.15 19.98 34.10
CA HIS A 60 39.91 20.19 35.34
C HIS A 60 40.28 18.80 35.94
N PRO A 61 41.17 18.70 36.95
CA PRO A 61 42.34 17.84 36.81
C PRO A 61 42.42 16.71 37.84
N SER A 62 43.38 15.80 37.66
CA SER A 62 43.91 14.96 38.75
C SER A 62 45.40 14.65 38.55
N SER A 63 46.10 14.65 39.67
CA SER A 63 47.51 14.28 39.87
C SER A 63 47.67 12.73 39.89
N MET A 64 48.82 12.07 40.10
CA MET A 64 50.15 12.46 40.60
C MET A 64 51.18 11.33 40.30
N HIS A 65 52.46 11.55 40.65
CA HIS A 65 53.57 10.59 40.90
C HIS A 65 54.67 10.38 39.82
N SER A 66 55.81 11.02 40.09
CA SER A 66 57.18 10.51 39.84
C SER A 66 57.69 9.84 41.14
N PRO A 67 58.85 9.12 41.19
CA PRO A 67 60.21 9.71 41.08
C PRO A 67 61.24 8.82 40.32
N GLY A 68 62.50 9.20 40.05
CA GLY A 68 63.23 10.46 40.29
C GLY A 68 64.77 10.29 40.15
N SER A 69 65.55 11.28 40.64
CA SER A 69 67.04 11.39 40.66
C SER A 69 67.72 11.63 39.29
N ARG A 70 68.85 12.35 39.14
CA ARG A 70 69.72 13.23 39.98
C ARG A 70 70.49 14.14 38.98
N ALA A 71 70.53 15.47 39.07
CA ALA A 71 71.28 16.36 39.99
C ALA A 71 72.59 16.94 39.40
N SER A 72 72.95 18.15 39.87
CA SER A 72 74.12 19.03 39.55
C SER A 72 74.24 19.57 38.10
N ARG A 73 74.31 20.88 37.78
CA ARG A 73 74.73 22.15 38.43
C ARG A 73 76.14 22.62 37.99
N ALA A 74 76.19 23.56 37.03
CA ALA A 74 77.12 24.70 36.99
C ALA A 74 76.76 25.71 35.87
N SER A 75 76.66 26.98 36.23
CA SER A 75 76.80 28.16 35.35
C SER A 75 78.28 28.65 35.45
N PRO A 76 78.82 29.63 34.69
CA PRO A 76 78.23 30.99 34.60
C PRO A 76 78.42 31.79 33.28
N ASP A 77 77.70 32.92 33.25
CA ASP A 77 77.98 34.23 32.63
C ASP A 77 78.49 34.36 31.19
N SER A 78 77.71 35.08 30.37
CA SER A 78 78.12 36.40 29.85
C SER A 78 76.94 37.20 29.27
N GLN A 79 77.01 38.52 29.35
CA GLN A 79 75.97 39.48 28.96
C GLN A 79 76.24 40.15 27.60
N LEU A 80 75.20 40.77 27.00
CA LEU A 80 75.26 41.75 25.89
C LEU A 80 75.83 41.16 24.55
N THR A 81 75.58 41.68 23.34
CA THR A 81 74.97 42.95 22.89
C THR A 81 74.28 42.75 21.53
N ALA A 82 73.51 43.74 21.07
CA ALA A 82 72.97 43.78 19.70
C ALA A 82 74.07 44.01 18.63
N GLY A 83 73.86 43.52 17.40
CA GLY A 83 74.68 43.91 16.25
C GLY A 83 74.49 43.08 14.97
N SER A 84 74.34 43.78 13.85
CA SER A 84 74.63 43.39 12.46
C SER A 84 74.06 42.09 11.86
N VAL A 85 73.26 42.28 10.81
CA VAL A 85 73.04 41.36 9.69
C VAL A 85 74.35 41.18 8.89
N GLU A 86 74.68 39.96 8.46
CA GLU A 86 75.53 39.76 7.28
C GLU A 86 75.20 38.46 6.53
N LEU A 87 75.35 38.49 5.20
CA LEU A 87 74.99 37.44 4.24
C LEU A 87 76.21 37.07 3.38
N ARG A 88 76.80 35.88 3.58
CA ARG A 88 77.56 35.06 2.60
C ARG A 88 78.06 33.77 3.27
N GLU A 89 77.71 32.59 2.74
CA GLU A 89 78.48 31.80 1.75
C GLU A 89 79.93 31.51 2.18
N ASP A 90 80.25 30.26 2.58
CA ASP A 90 81.07 29.34 1.75
C ASP A 90 81.48 28.02 2.46
N LEU A 91 81.13 26.88 1.81
CA LEU A 91 81.90 25.61 1.72
C LEU A 91 82.20 24.77 3.02
N PRO A 92 82.58 23.47 2.93
CA PRO A 92 82.98 22.72 1.74
C PRO A 92 82.18 21.45 1.40
N LEU A 93 82.16 21.14 0.09
CA LEU A 93 81.88 19.82 -0.45
C LEU A 93 82.88 18.78 0.08
N LYS A 94 82.38 17.71 0.72
CA LYS A 94 83.18 16.50 0.95
C LYS A 94 82.83 15.44 -0.09
N ALA A 95 83.68 15.30 -1.10
CA ALA A 95 83.52 14.31 -2.15
C ALA A 95 83.63 12.88 -1.58
N GLY A 96 82.49 12.20 -1.43
CA GLY A 96 82.39 10.79 -1.09
C GLY A 96 81.66 10.05 -2.20
N ALA A 97 82.41 9.39 -3.10
CA ALA A 97 81.84 8.69 -4.24
C ALA A 97 81.11 7.39 -3.84
N ALA A 98 79.87 7.50 -3.38
CA ALA A 98 78.94 6.38 -3.27
C ALA A 98 78.02 6.37 -4.50
N ARG A 99 78.07 5.28 -5.29
CA ARG A 99 77.42 5.15 -6.60
C ARG A 99 75.91 4.85 -6.47
N ALA A 100 75.16 5.74 -5.83
CA ALA A 100 73.72 5.62 -5.62
C ALA A 100 72.95 5.95 -6.91
N ARG A 101 72.74 4.95 -7.77
CA ARG A 101 71.94 5.07 -9.00
C ARG A 101 70.42 5.01 -8.72
N CYS A 102 69.98 5.72 -7.68
CA CYS A 102 68.61 5.75 -7.19
C CYS A 102 68.19 7.20 -6.89
N CYS A 103 67.74 7.94 -7.93
CA CYS A 103 66.88 9.13 -7.85
C CYS A 103 66.66 9.78 -9.24
N ALA A 104 66.05 9.05 -10.17
CA ALA A 104 65.58 9.61 -11.45
C ALA A 104 64.16 9.13 -11.86
N GLY A 105 63.44 8.50 -10.91
CA GLY A 105 62.13 7.91 -11.13
C GLY A 105 60.98 8.51 -10.32
N GLY A 106 61.26 9.27 -9.25
CA GLY A 106 60.27 9.72 -8.26
C GLY A 106 58.93 10.23 -8.82
N PRO A 107 58.90 11.34 -9.58
CA PRO A 107 57.65 11.88 -10.11
C PRO A 107 56.98 10.95 -11.14
N ARG A 108 57.76 10.17 -11.91
CA ARG A 108 57.22 9.22 -12.90
C ARG A 108 56.59 8.00 -12.23
N LEU A 109 57.18 7.51 -11.13
CA LEU A 109 56.65 6.43 -10.32
C LEU A 109 55.34 6.86 -9.64
N ILE A 110 55.31 8.07 -9.09
CA ILE A 110 54.10 8.65 -8.47
C ILE A 110 52.99 8.79 -9.51
N LEU A 111 53.27 9.40 -10.68
CA LEU A 111 52.28 9.54 -11.75
C LEU A 111 51.77 8.19 -12.28
N ALA A 112 52.64 7.19 -12.42
CA ALA A 112 52.24 5.84 -12.82
C ALA A 112 51.36 5.16 -11.76
N ALA A 113 51.71 5.28 -10.46
CA ALA A 113 50.91 4.73 -9.38
C ALA A 113 49.52 5.38 -9.30
N PHE A 114 49.42 6.71 -9.45
CA PHE A 114 48.13 7.40 -9.52
C PHE A 114 47.33 6.98 -10.76
N ALA A 115 47.94 6.89 -11.94
CA ALA A 115 47.26 6.45 -13.15
C ALA A 115 46.69 5.02 -13.04
N VAL A 116 47.47 4.09 -12.46
CA VAL A 116 47.01 2.71 -12.20
C VAL A 116 45.90 2.69 -11.15
N LEU A 117 46.03 3.45 -10.06
CA LEU A 117 45.00 3.55 -9.03
C LEU A 117 43.69 4.14 -9.59
N THR A 118 43.77 5.23 -10.36
CA THR A 118 42.60 5.81 -11.04
C THR A 118 41.98 4.82 -12.00
N ALA A 119 42.77 4.15 -12.85
CA ALA A 119 42.26 3.14 -13.78
C ALA A 119 41.56 1.98 -13.06
N ALA A 120 42.15 1.47 -11.96
CA ALA A 120 41.57 0.42 -11.14
C ALA A 120 40.26 0.86 -10.46
N ILE A 121 40.21 2.07 -9.91
CA ILE A 121 38.98 2.64 -9.32
C ILE A 121 37.91 2.85 -10.39
N THR A 122 38.25 3.41 -11.56
CA THR A 122 37.28 3.59 -12.64
C THR A 122 36.77 2.27 -13.20
N LEU A 123 37.63 1.24 -13.29
CA LEU A 123 37.22 -0.08 -13.71
C LEU A 123 36.29 -0.71 -12.66
N ALA A 124 36.67 -0.68 -11.39
CA ALA A 124 35.86 -1.19 -10.28
C ALA A 124 34.49 -0.51 -10.18
N LEU A 125 34.42 0.82 -10.35
CA LEU A 125 33.15 1.55 -10.41
C LEU A 125 32.34 1.15 -11.65
N LEU A 126 32.99 0.94 -12.80
CA LEU A 126 32.31 0.48 -14.02
C LEU A 126 31.75 -0.95 -13.85
N THR A 127 32.49 -1.88 -13.24
CA THR A 127 31.96 -3.21 -12.91
C THR A 127 30.86 -3.15 -11.85
N GLN A 128 30.96 -2.29 -10.83
CA GLN A 128 29.87 -2.10 -9.86
C GLN A 128 28.59 -1.54 -10.50
N ILE A 129 28.71 -0.63 -11.47
CA ILE A 129 27.57 -0.06 -12.20
C ILE A 129 26.95 -1.07 -13.19
N TYR A 130 27.74 -1.98 -13.76
CA TYR A 130 27.31 -2.85 -14.87
C TYR A 130 27.06 -4.32 -14.47
N TYR A 131 27.65 -4.78 -13.37
CA TYR A 131 27.64 -6.18 -12.89
C TYR A 131 27.43 -6.28 -11.36
N GLY A 132 26.86 -5.24 -10.73
CA GLY A 132 26.59 -5.21 -9.29
C GLY A 132 25.39 -6.09 -8.89
N ASP A 133 25.53 -7.41 -9.02
CA ASP A 133 24.51 -8.39 -8.63
C ASP A 133 24.63 -8.79 -7.14
N TYR A 134 23.57 -8.48 -6.40
CA TYR A 134 22.96 -9.24 -5.29
C TYR A 134 23.82 -10.31 -4.55
N GLU A 135 24.56 -9.90 -3.52
CA GLU A 135 24.88 -10.77 -2.37
C GLU A 135 24.11 -10.30 -1.13
N GLU A 136 23.47 -11.24 -0.44
CA GLU A 136 22.60 -10.99 0.73
C GLU A 136 23.44 -10.80 2.01
N ASP A 137 23.94 -9.58 2.25
CA ASP A 137 24.52 -9.22 3.55
C ASP A 137 23.54 -8.36 4.38
N GLU A 138 22.96 -9.01 5.39
CA GLU A 138 22.25 -8.34 6.48
C GLU A 138 23.27 -7.44 7.23
N VAL A 139 22.86 -6.23 7.65
CA VAL A 139 23.73 -5.22 8.29
C VAL A 139 24.66 -4.42 7.34
N THR A 140 24.08 -3.71 6.37
CA THR A 140 24.32 -2.24 6.23
C THR A 140 23.15 -1.56 5.53
N SER A 141 22.31 -0.85 6.30
CA SER A 141 21.23 0.00 5.77
C SER A 141 21.76 1.33 5.22
N ALA A 142 22.37 1.27 4.03
CA ALA A 142 22.71 2.41 3.19
C ALA A 142 21.78 2.46 1.97
N CYS A 143 21.36 3.66 1.56
CA CYS A 143 20.45 3.88 0.41
C CYS A 143 21.20 3.78 -0.93
N LEU A 144 21.85 2.64 -1.18
CA LEU A 144 22.76 2.47 -2.33
C LEU A 144 22.88 1.00 -2.81
N GLN A 145 21.80 0.42 -3.31
CA GLN A 145 21.86 -0.58 -4.39
C GLN A 145 20.60 -0.48 -5.28
N VAL A 146 20.75 -0.81 -6.56
CA VAL A 146 19.71 -0.65 -7.58
C VAL A 146 18.71 -1.81 -7.48
N VAL A 147 17.72 -1.62 -6.61
CA VAL A 147 16.50 -2.45 -6.55
C VAL A 147 15.80 -2.39 -7.91
N PRO A 148 15.19 -3.49 -8.42
CA PRO A 148 14.56 -3.50 -9.73
C PRO A 148 13.62 -2.31 -9.90
N HIS A 149 13.69 -1.65 -11.06
CA HIS A 149 12.97 -0.39 -11.29
C HIS A 149 11.44 -0.55 -11.39
N GLY A 150 10.86 -1.63 -10.90
CA GLY A 150 9.42 -1.80 -10.74
C GLY A 150 9.10 -2.99 -9.83
N SER A 151 7.88 -3.00 -9.31
CA SER A 151 7.39 -4.03 -8.39
C SER A 151 5.92 -4.34 -8.65
N VAL A 152 5.54 -5.60 -8.47
CA VAL A 152 4.17 -6.11 -8.63
C VAL A 152 3.83 -6.98 -7.44
N SER A 153 2.82 -6.59 -6.68
CA SER A 153 2.30 -7.33 -5.53
C SER A 153 0.84 -7.69 -5.74
N SER A 154 0.51 -8.97 -5.62
CA SER A 154 -0.82 -9.54 -5.85
C SER A 154 -1.07 -10.73 -4.91
N SER A 155 -2.32 -11.17 -4.79
CA SER A 155 -2.68 -12.31 -3.93
C SER A 155 -2.18 -13.68 -4.44
N ALA A 156 -1.46 -13.76 -5.56
CA ALA A 156 -0.96 -15.02 -6.12
C ALA A 156 0.44 -14.86 -6.71
N ALA A 157 1.41 -15.66 -6.23
CA ALA A 157 2.80 -15.56 -6.66
C ALA A 157 3.01 -15.73 -8.19
N ALA A 158 2.18 -16.54 -8.85
CA ALA A 158 2.20 -16.70 -10.31
C ALA A 158 1.75 -15.42 -11.04
N CYS A 159 0.77 -14.69 -10.50
CA CYS A 159 0.26 -13.46 -11.11
C CYS A 159 1.15 -12.25 -10.81
N SER A 160 1.80 -12.20 -9.64
CA SER A 160 2.87 -11.24 -9.38
C SER A 160 4.05 -11.43 -10.35
N ARG A 161 4.43 -12.69 -10.65
CA ARG A 161 5.42 -13.01 -11.70
C ARG A 161 4.94 -12.57 -13.08
N ALA A 162 3.71 -12.91 -13.48
CA ALA A 162 3.15 -12.50 -14.77
C ALA A 162 3.23 -10.98 -15.01
N GLY A 163 2.89 -10.17 -14.00
CA GLY A 163 3.07 -8.72 -14.08
C GLY A 163 4.54 -8.29 -14.09
N THR A 164 5.40 -8.92 -13.28
CA THR A 164 6.84 -8.61 -13.25
C THR A 164 7.52 -8.95 -14.58
N ASP A 165 7.12 -10.03 -15.23
CA ASP A 165 7.66 -10.44 -16.53
C ASP A 165 7.17 -9.52 -17.66
N ALA A 166 5.98 -8.93 -17.54
CA ALA A 166 5.54 -7.83 -18.40
C ALA A 166 6.41 -6.56 -18.21
N LEU A 167 6.80 -6.20 -16.97
CA LEU A 167 7.77 -5.11 -16.74
C LEU A 167 9.15 -5.44 -17.34
N LYS A 168 9.67 -6.65 -17.14
CA LYS A 168 10.94 -7.10 -17.74
C LYS A 168 10.91 -7.10 -19.27
N ALA A 169 9.74 -7.34 -19.87
CA ALA A 169 9.54 -7.26 -21.32
C ALA A 169 9.50 -5.81 -21.87
N GLY A 170 9.72 -4.80 -21.03
CA GLY A 170 9.68 -3.38 -21.40
C GLY A 170 8.29 -2.74 -21.29
N GLY A 171 7.32 -3.45 -20.70
CA GLY A 171 5.98 -2.93 -20.44
C GLY A 171 5.95 -1.85 -19.36
N ARG A 172 4.84 -1.10 -19.33
CA ARG A 172 4.54 -0.09 -18.31
C ARG A 172 3.78 -0.71 -17.14
N ALA A 173 3.62 0.06 -16.05
CA ALA A 173 2.84 -0.35 -14.89
C ALA A 173 1.45 -0.90 -15.25
N LEU A 174 0.79 -0.33 -16.28
CA LEU A 174 -0.53 -0.81 -16.69
C LEU A 174 -0.48 -2.17 -17.40
N ASP A 175 0.53 -2.44 -18.22
CA ASP A 175 0.69 -3.75 -18.89
C ASP A 175 0.87 -4.85 -17.83
N ALA A 176 1.70 -4.56 -16.83
CA ALA A 176 1.92 -5.44 -15.68
C ALA A 176 0.67 -5.60 -14.80
N ALA A 177 -0.07 -4.52 -14.57
CA ALA A 177 -1.31 -4.57 -13.80
C ALA A 177 -2.39 -5.39 -14.54
N ALA A 178 -2.53 -5.22 -15.86
CA ALA A 178 -3.46 -5.98 -16.67
C ALA A 178 -3.07 -7.46 -16.74
N ALA A 179 -1.79 -7.80 -16.97
CA ALA A 179 -1.32 -9.18 -17.02
C ALA A 179 -1.55 -9.91 -15.68
N ALA A 180 -1.27 -9.25 -14.55
CA ALA A 180 -1.51 -9.80 -13.22
C ALA A 180 -3.01 -9.95 -12.91
N ALA A 181 -3.85 -8.95 -13.25
CA ALA A 181 -5.30 -9.02 -13.02
C ALA A 181 -5.99 -10.09 -13.86
N LEU A 182 -5.62 -10.25 -15.14
CA LEU A 182 -6.16 -11.30 -16.01
C LEU A 182 -5.66 -12.69 -15.59
N CYS A 183 -4.43 -12.81 -15.07
CA CYS A 183 -3.96 -14.03 -14.42
C CYS A 183 -4.82 -14.38 -13.19
N LEU A 184 -5.13 -13.40 -12.33
CA LEU A 184 -5.96 -13.62 -11.14
C LEU A 184 -7.39 -14.07 -11.50
N ALA A 185 -7.95 -13.59 -12.61
CA ALA A 185 -9.26 -14.02 -13.13
C ALA A 185 -9.28 -15.48 -13.63
N VAL A 186 -8.12 -16.11 -13.84
CA VAL A 186 -8.00 -17.55 -14.13
C VAL A 186 -7.67 -18.35 -12.87
N LEU A 187 -6.73 -17.87 -12.06
CA LEU A 187 -6.16 -18.60 -10.91
C LEU A 187 -7.04 -18.51 -9.65
N ALA A 188 -7.77 -17.41 -9.47
CA ALA A 188 -8.64 -17.16 -8.32
C ALA A 188 -10.10 -16.85 -8.73
N PRO A 189 -10.79 -17.75 -9.46
CA PRO A 189 -12.16 -17.54 -9.96
C PRO A 189 -13.18 -17.35 -8.82
N HIS A 190 -12.87 -17.87 -7.63
CA HIS A 190 -13.63 -17.66 -6.40
C HIS A 190 -13.51 -16.24 -5.81
N ARG A 191 -12.66 -15.35 -6.37
CA ARG A 191 -12.47 -13.95 -5.92
C ARG A 191 -12.59 -12.89 -7.02
N THR A 192 -12.26 -13.22 -8.27
CA THR A 192 -12.43 -12.32 -9.42
C THR A 192 -12.64 -13.13 -10.69
N SER A 193 -13.25 -12.53 -11.71
CA SER A 193 -13.51 -13.13 -13.03
C SER A 193 -13.31 -12.07 -14.12
N PHE A 194 -13.35 -12.49 -15.38
CA PHE A 194 -13.27 -11.57 -16.53
C PHE A 194 -14.42 -10.54 -16.55
N ASP A 195 -15.55 -10.81 -15.87
CA ASP A 195 -16.69 -9.91 -15.70
C ASP A 195 -16.76 -9.23 -14.32
N ALA A 196 -15.73 -9.38 -13.48
CA ALA A 196 -15.69 -8.76 -12.17
C ALA A 196 -15.80 -7.22 -12.22
N SER A 197 -16.39 -6.66 -11.17
CA SER A 197 -16.36 -5.22 -10.92
C SER A 197 -14.97 -4.80 -10.41
N GLY A 198 -14.66 -3.51 -10.42
CA GLY A 198 -13.38 -3.04 -9.92
C GLY A 198 -13.13 -1.56 -10.00
N SER A 199 -11.99 -1.18 -9.43
CA SER A 199 -11.53 0.19 -9.29
C SER A 199 -10.00 0.23 -9.40
N LEU A 200 -9.48 1.24 -10.11
CA LEU A 200 -8.07 1.42 -10.38
C LEU A 200 -7.69 2.90 -10.17
N LEU A 201 -6.74 3.14 -9.27
CA LEU A 201 -6.05 4.42 -9.16
C LEU A 201 -4.78 4.38 -10.01
N TYR A 202 -4.60 5.41 -10.84
CA TYR A 202 -3.48 5.55 -11.76
C TYR A 202 -2.77 6.89 -11.54
N TRP A 203 -1.44 6.89 -11.37
CA TRP A 203 -0.67 8.12 -11.22
C TRP A 203 0.75 8.02 -11.79
N GLU A 204 1.01 8.74 -12.88
CA GLU A 204 2.36 8.99 -13.41
C GLU A 204 3.04 10.11 -12.60
N TYR A 205 3.62 9.79 -11.45
CA TYR A 205 4.13 10.81 -10.52
C TYR A 205 5.27 11.66 -11.09
N ARG A 206 6.13 11.06 -11.92
CA ARG A 206 7.28 11.75 -12.52
C ARG A 206 6.88 12.75 -13.59
N GLU A 207 5.98 12.34 -14.48
CA GLU A 207 5.55 13.13 -15.65
C GLU A 207 4.46 14.15 -15.26
N ALA A 208 3.54 13.77 -14.36
CA ALA A 208 2.35 14.54 -14.01
C ALA A 208 2.30 14.91 -12.51
N ARG A 209 3.44 15.27 -11.91
CA ARG A 209 3.62 15.51 -10.46
C ARG A 209 2.65 16.51 -9.81
N THR A 210 2.14 17.46 -10.59
CA THR A 210 1.16 18.48 -10.17
C THR A 210 -0.29 18.10 -10.47
N GLN A 211 -0.52 17.03 -11.24
CA GLN A 211 -1.86 16.52 -11.53
C GLN A 211 -2.26 15.49 -10.46
N PRO A 212 -3.53 15.45 -10.04
CA PRO A 212 -4.02 14.41 -9.14
C PRO A 212 -4.01 13.04 -9.84
N PRO A 213 -3.93 11.92 -9.07
CA PRO A 213 -4.20 10.60 -9.62
C PRO A 213 -5.57 10.55 -10.30
N VAL A 214 -5.69 9.69 -11.30
CA VAL A 214 -6.96 9.39 -11.97
C VAL A 214 -7.57 8.16 -11.33
N LEU A 215 -8.86 8.24 -11.01
CA LEU A 215 -9.66 7.09 -10.59
C LEU A 215 -10.44 6.55 -11.79
N PHE A 216 -10.33 5.25 -12.03
CA PHE A 216 -11.12 4.52 -13.01
C PHE A 216 -11.95 3.46 -12.29
N GLU A 217 -13.24 3.34 -12.65
CA GLU A 217 -14.15 2.36 -12.05
C GLU A 217 -14.98 1.64 -13.12
N TRP A 218 -15.27 0.37 -12.88
CA TRP A 218 -16.15 -0.44 -13.72
C TRP A 218 -17.04 -1.34 -12.86
N GLY A 219 -18.27 -1.56 -13.31
CA GLY A 219 -19.32 -2.25 -12.53
C GLY A 219 -20.44 -1.31 -12.05
N GLY A 220 -21.44 -1.92 -11.41
CA GLY A 220 -22.76 -1.32 -11.13
C GLY A 220 -23.89 -2.15 -11.74
N GLU A 221 -25.14 -1.72 -11.54
CA GLU A 221 -26.34 -2.42 -12.02
C GLU A 221 -26.27 -2.73 -13.53
N ALA A 222 -26.79 -3.88 -13.91
CA ALA A 222 -26.62 -4.41 -15.25
C ALA A 222 -27.47 -3.68 -16.29
N ALA A 223 -26.85 -3.35 -17.43
CA ALA A 223 -27.59 -3.19 -18.67
C ALA A 223 -28.17 -4.56 -19.09
N ALA A 224 -29.36 -4.54 -19.68
CA ALA A 224 -30.23 -5.71 -19.88
C ALA A 224 -29.64 -6.84 -20.74
N GLU A 225 -30.36 -7.97 -20.71
CA GLU A 225 -29.99 -9.29 -21.26
C GLU A 225 -29.34 -9.27 -22.66
N GLY A 226 -28.27 -10.04 -22.81
CA GLY A 226 -27.59 -10.26 -24.08
C GLY A 226 -26.18 -10.82 -23.94
N ALA A 227 -25.45 -10.83 -25.06
CA ALA A 227 -24.02 -11.13 -25.11
C ALA A 227 -23.20 -9.91 -24.63
N ARG A 228 -23.32 -9.58 -23.34
CA ARG A 228 -22.56 -8.50 -22.71
C ARG A 228 -21.07 -8.86 -22.69
N ALA A 229 -20.22 -7.91 -23.06
CA ALA A 229 -18.77 -8.06 -22.96
C ALA A 229 -18.31 -8.12 -21.49
N PRO A 230 -17.33 -8.98 -21.16
CA PRO A 230 -16.81 -9.12 -19.80
C PRO A 230 -16.20 -7.80 -19.28
N ARG A 231 -16.71 -7.29 -18.15
CA ARG A 231 -16.38 -5.95 -17.63
C ARG A 231 -14.90 -5.72 -17.30
N LEU A 232 -14.26 -6.58 -16.50
CA LEU A 232 -12.84 -6.43 -16.13
C LEU A 232 -11.97 -6.47 -17.40
N LEU A 233 -12.21 -7.42 -18.29
CA LEU A 233 -11.46 -7.55 -19.54
C LEU A 233 -11.63 -6.31 -20.43
N THR A 234 -12.85 -5.80 -20.54
CA THR A 234 -13.15 -4.60 -21.32
C THR A 234 -12.51 -3.35 -20.72
N ALA A 235 -12.58 -3.18 -19.40
CA ALA A 235 -11.93 -2.09 -18.69
C ALA A 235 -10.40 -2.11 -18.90
N LEU A 236 -9.77 -3.28 -18.74
CA LEU A 236 -8.33 -3.44 -18.95
C LEU A 236 -7.92 -3.23 -20.41
N ALA A 237 -8.69 -3.73 -21.39
CA ALA A 237 -8.42 -3.45 -22.81
C ALA A 237 -8.55 -1.95 -23.14
N THR A 238 -9.56 -1.28 -22.58
CA THR A 238 -9.81 0.16 -22.75
C THR A 238 -8.70 1.02 -22.15
N LEU A 239 -8.21 0.65 -20.96
CA LEU A 239 -7.08 1.31 -20.31
C LEU A 239 -5.76 1.01 -21.05
N HIS A 240 -5.53 -0.24 -21.45
CA HIS A 240 -4.33 -0.65 -22.17
C HIS A 240 -4.21 0.09 -23.52
N ALA A 241 -5.32 0.30 -24.22
CA ALA A 241 -5.35 1.12 -25.44
C ALA A 241 -4.95 2.60 -25.21
N GLN A 242 -4.98 3.10 -23.97
CA GLN A 242 -4.62 4.48 -23.60
C GLN A 242 -3.21 4.60 -22.99
N PHE A 243 -2.81 3.68 -22.11
CA PHE A 243 -1.57 3.79 -21.32
C PHE A 243 -0.62 2.58 -21.43
N GLY A 244 -1.03 1.51 -22.12
CA GLY A 244 -0.19 0.32 -22.32
C GLY A 244 0.92 0.56 -23.34
N ALA A 245 1.95 -0.30 -23.30
CA ALA A 245 3.08 -0.26 -24.23
C ALA A 245 3.39 -1.62 -24.89
N LEU A 246 2.99 -2.74 -24.27
CA LEU A 246 3.14 -4.06 -24.88
C LEU A 246 2.06 -4.33 -25.94
N PRO A 247 2.31 -5.24 -26.89
CA PRO A 247 1.24 -5.82 -27.70
C PRO A 247 0.24 -6.58 -26.82
N TRP A 248 -1.06 -6.38 -27.03
CA TRP A 248 -2.11 -6.95 -26.17
C TRP A 248 -2.04 -8.47 -26.00
N HIS A 249 -1.61 -9.21 -27.03
CA HIS A 249 -1.39 -10.66 -26.94
C HIS A 249 -0.34 -11.06 -25.89
N ARG A 250 0.66 -10.20 -25.58
CA ARG A 250 1.64 -10.43 -24.52
C ARG A 250 1.03 -10.27 -23.12
N VAL A 251 0.06 -9.37 -22.97
CA VAL A 251 -0.69 -9.15 -21.73
C VAL A 251 -1.69 -10.28 -21.47
N LEU A 252 -2.30 -10.84 -22.53
CA LEU A 252 -3.17 -12.02 -22.45
C LEU A 252 -2.42 -13.34 -22.21
N ALA A 253 -1.15 -13.45 -22.64
CA ALA A 253 -0.42 -14.70 -22.68
C ALA A 253 -0.36 -15.46 -21.32
N PRO A 254 -0.10 -14.82 -20.16
CA PRO A 254 -0.04 -15.54 -18.88
C PRO A 254 -1.39 -16.15 -18.46
N ALA A 255 -2.49 -15.43 -18.71
CA ALA A 255 -3.85 -15.92 -18.44
C ALA A 255 -4.20 -17.09 -19.37
N LEU A 256 -3.85 -16.99 -20.65
CA LEU A 256 -4.03 -18.09 -21.60
C LEU A 256 -3.21 -19.32 -21.19
N GLN A 257 -1.94 -19.15 -20.83
CA GLN A 257 -1.07 -20.25 -20.43
C GLN A 257 -1.65 -21.01 -19.22
N LEU A 258 -2.06 -20.29 -18.17
CA LEU A 258 -2.70 -20.92 -16.99
C LEU A 258 -4.04 -21.59 -17.34
N ALA A 259 -4.81 -21.03 -18.28
CA ALA A 259 -6.07 -21.65 -18.71
C ALA A 259 -5.84 -22.93 -19.54
N SER A 260 -4.74 -23.03 -20.31
CA SER A 260 -4.45 -24.18 -21.18
C SER A 260 -3.60 -25.27 -20.53
N GLU A 261 -2.53 -24.91 -19.82
CA GLU A 261 -1.60 -25.83 -19.15
C GLU A 261 -2.08 -26.21 -17.73
N GLY A 262 -2.92 -25.34 -17.16
CA GLY A 262 -3.50 -25.48 -15.84
C GLY A 262 -2.75 -24.72 -14.76
N PHE A 263 -3.33 -24.74 -13.56
CA PHE A 263 -2.73 -24.18 -12.36
C PHE A 263 -3.02 -25.05 -11.12
N LEU A 264 -2.15 -24.94 -10.12
CA LEU A 264 -2.31 -25.63 -8.85
C LEU A 264 -3.39 -24.95 -8.00
N VAL A 265 -4.42 -25.71 -7.63
CA VAL A 265 -5.52 -25.26 -6.77
C VAL A 265 -4.99 -24.85 -5.39
N SER A 266 -5.32 -23.64 -4.96
CA SER A 266 -5.00 -23.17 -3.60
C SER A 266 -6.00 -23.69 -2.56
N GLU A 267 -5.62 -23.67 -1.29
CA GLU A 267 -6.53 -24.04 -0.18
C GLU A 267 -7.83 -23.20 -0.20
N GLY A 268 -7.72 -21.89 -0.45
CA GLY A 268 -8.88 -20.99 -0.54
C GLY A 268 -9.80 -21.31 -1.72
N LEU A 269 -9.25 -21.69 -2.88
CA LEU A 269 -10.08 -22.13 -4.02
C LEU A 269 -10.74 -23.49 -3.74
N SER A 270 -10.00 -24.45 -3.19
CA SER A 270 -10.52 -25.77 -2.83
C SER A 270 -11.66 -25.67 -1.81
N ALA A 271 -11.51 -24.81 -0.80
CA ALA A 271 -12.56 -24.54 0.18
C ALA A 271 -13.79 -23.88 -0.45
N ALA A 272 -13.61 -22.89 -1.32
CA ALA A 272 -14.72 -22.23 -2.01
C ALA A 272 -15.46 -23.19 -2.96
N GLU A 273 -14.75 -24.04 -3.70
CA GLU A 273 -15.38 -25.10 -4.52
C GLU A 273 -16.11 -26.13 -3.66
N ALA A 274 -15.62 -26.43 -2.43
CA ALA A 274 -16.31 -27.34 -1.52
C ALA A 274 -17.60 -26.73 -0.93
N GLU A 275 -17.66 -25.40 -0.76
CA GLU A 275 -18.89 -24.68 -0.39
C GLU A 275 -19.87 -24.56 -1.57
N ARG A 276 -19.37 -24.49 -2.81
CA ARG A 276 -20.18 -24.45 -4.05
C ARG A 276 -20.69 -25.83 -4.47
N GLY A 277 -19.92 -26.88 -4.19
CA GLY A 277 -20.08 -28.21 -4.74
C GLY A 277 -21.38 -28.91 -4.32
N THR A 278 -21.91 -29.73 -5.23
CA THR A 278 -22.96 -30.71 -4.89
C THR A 278 -22.30 -32.06 -4.59
N ALA A 279 -23.02 -32.96 -3.91
CA ALA A 279 -22.49 -34.28 -3.53
C ALA A 279 -22.07 -35.19 -4.72
N SER A 280 -22.30 -34.77 -5.97
CA SER A 280 -21.94 -35.52 -7.18
C SER A 280 -20.55 -35.20 -7.75
N GLU A 281 -19.96 -34.04 -7.43
CA GLU A 281 -18.62 -33.66 -7.88
C GLU A 281 -17.83 -33.08 -6.69
N PRO A 282 -16.87 -33.85 -6.13
CA PRO A 282 -16.05 -33.37 -5.02
C PRO A 282 -15.09 -32.28 -5.50
N ALA A 283 -14.93 -31.23 -4.70
CA ALA A 283 -14.01 -30.15 -4.97
C ALA A 283 -12.56 -30.66 -5.18
N PRO A 284 -11.80 -30.08 -6.13
CA PRO A 284 -10.42 -30.46 -6.35
C PRO A 284 -9.59 -30.16 -5.08
N PRO A 285 -8.74 -31.10 -4.61
CA PRO A 285 -7.94 -30.89 -3.42
C PRO A 285 -6.84 -29.83 -3.66
N PRO A 286 -6.32 -29.19 -2.59
CA PRO A 286 -5.19 -28.27 -2.71
C PRO A 286 -4.00 -28.96 -3.38
N GLY A 287 -3.36 -28.27 -4.33
CA GLY A 287 -2.26 -28.80 -5.14
C GLY A 287 -2.69 -29.65 -6.35
N ALA A 288 -3.99 -29.92 -6.56
CA ALA A 288 -4.46 -30.49 -7.83
C ALA A 288 -4.21 -29.51 -8.99
N ASN A 289 -3.78 -30.02 -10.15
CA ASN A 289 -3.69 -29.20 -11.37
C ASN A 289 -5.04 -29.17 -12.09
N VAL A 290 -5.60 -27.99 -12.33
CA VAL A 290 -6.89 -27.79 -13.01
C VAL A 290 -6.69 -26.92 -14.25
N THR A 291 -7.32 -27.31 -15.36
CA THR A 291 -7.30 -26.59 -16.65
C THR A 291 -8.66 -25.96 -16.96
N ALA A 292 -8.67 -24.88 -17.74
CA ALA A 292 -9.88 -24.18 -18.17
C ALA A 292 -9.97 -24.11 -19.71
N PRO A 293 -10.20 -25.24 -20.41
CA PRO A 293 -10.07 -25.32 -21.87
C PRO A 293 -11.09 -24.47 -22.65
N ALA A 294 -12.27 -24.18 -22.07
CA ALA A 294 -13.23 -23.24 -22.66
C ALA A 294 -12.69 -21.81 -22.64
N LEU A 295 -12.10 -21.41 -21.52
CA LEU A 295 -11.49 -20.10 -21.31
C LEU A 295 -10.21 -19.94 -22.15
N ALA A 296 -9.40 -20.98 -22.26
CA ALA A 296 -8.24 -20.99 -23.16
C ALA A 296 -8.64 -20.74 -24.62
N ARG A 297 -9.68 -21.43 -25.12
CA ARG A 297 -10.22 -21.18 -26.47
C ARG A 297 -10.76 -19.76 -26.64
N TYR A 298 -11.45 -19.22 -25.62
CA TYR A 298 -11.92 -17.84 -25.64
C TYR A 298 -10.76 -16.84 -25.75
N LEU A 299 -9.74 -16.98 -24.89
CA LEU A 299 -8.55 -16.12 -24.89
C LEU A 299 -7.74 -16.24 -26.18
N GLN A 300 -7.61 -17.44 -26.76
CA GLN A 300 -6.99 -17.65 -28.08
C GLN A 300 -7.70 -16.86 -29.19
N GLY A 301 -9.05 -16.84 -29.17
CA GLY A 301 -9.85 -16.06 -30.11
C GLY A 301 -9.66 -14.55 -30.01
N LEU A 302 -9.11 -14.04 -28.90
CA LEU A 302 -8.83 -12.61 -28.71
C LEU A 302 -7.45 -12.19 -29.22
N LEU A 303 -6.48 -13.12 -29.31
CA LEU A 303 -5.08 -12.82 -29.68
C LEU A 303 -4.90 -12.07 -31.03
N PRO A 304 -5.72 -12.27 -32.08
CA PRO A 304 -5.60 -11.52 -33.33
C PRO A 304 -5.95 -10.03 -33.20
N ASN A 305 -6.70 -9.65 -32.17
CA ASN A 305 -7.21 -8.29 -32.01
C ASN A 305 -6.34 -7.46 -31.05
N THR A 306 -6.20 -6.18 -31.35
CA THR A 306 -5.61 -5.20 -30.44
C THR A 306 -6.58 -4.88 -29.29
N SER A 307 -6.03 -4.35 -28.18
CA SER A 307 -6.85 -3.88 -27.06
C SER A 307 -7.80 -2.75 -27.47
N ALA A 308 -7.42 -1.92 -28.45
CA ALA A 308 -8.22 -0.82 -28.96
C ALA A 308 -9.43 -1.30 -29.76
N GLU A 309 -9.26 -2.30 -30.64
CA GLU A 309 -10.35 -2.92 -31.41
C GLU A 309 -11.36 -3.61 -30.48
N LEU A 310 -10.86 -4.37 -29.49
CA LEU A 310 -11.70 -5.01 -28.48
C LEU A 310 -12.46 -3.99 -27.62
N ALA A 311 -11.77 -2.94 -27.14
CA ALA A 311 -12.40 -1.86 -26.38
C ALA A 311 -13.49 -1.13 -27.18
N ALA A 312 -13.27 -0.91 -28.48
CA ALA A 312 -14.27 -0.31 -29.37
C ALA A 312 -15.47 -1.25 -29.58
N ALA A 313 -15.22 -2.53 -29.90
CA ALA A 313 -16.26 -3.53 -30.13
C ALA A 313 -17.13 -3.80 -28.89
N TRP A 314 -16.58 -3.62 -27.69
CA TRP A 314 -17.24 -3.84 -26.41
C TRP A 314 -17.81 -2.57 -25.76
N GLY A 315 -17.74 -1.42 -26.43
CA GLY A 315 -18.27 -0.16 -25.91
C GLY A 315 -17.55 0.32 -24.64
N GLY A 316 -16.25 0.03 -24.51
CA GLY A 316 -15.49 0.14 -23.25
C GLY A 316 -15.49 1.54 -22.62
N GLY A 317 -15.59 2.60 -23.43
CA GLY A 317 -15.75 3.97 -22.94
C GLY A 317 -17.05 4.24 -22.17
N ALA A 318 -18.10 3.42 -22.36
CA ALA A 318 -19.34 3.52 -21.60
C ALA A 318 -19.32 2.67 -20.31
N LEU A 319 -18.50 1.62 -20.27
CA LEU A 319 -18.34 0.76 -19.09
C LEU A 319 -17.33 1.30 -18.06
N LEU A 320 -16.40 2.15 -18.50
CA LEU A 320 -15.31 2.69 -17.69
C LEU A 320 -15.62 4.12 -17.25
N ARG A 321 -15.97 4.31 -15.97
CA ARG A 321 -16.15 5.65 -15.39
C ARG A 321 -14.78 6.21 -15.01
N ARG A 322 -14.48 7.44 -15.44
CA ARG A 322 -13.30 8.21 -15.04
C ARG A 322 -13.69 9.29 -14.03
N GLY A 323 -12.93 9.42 -12.96
CA GLY A 323 -13.13 10.41 -11.90
C GLY A 323 -11.84 10.73 -11.15
N SER A 324 -11.99 11.30 -9.95
CA SER A 324 -10.89 11.68 -9.05
C SER A 324 -10.97 10.88 -7.75
N PRO A 325 -9.83 10.50 -7.13
CA PRO A 325 -9.82 9.94 -5.79
C PRO A 325 -10.37 10.93 -4.77
N LEU A 326 -10.96 10.40 -3.70
CA LEU A 326 -11.14 11.15 -2.46
C LEU A 326 -9.76 11.36 -1.82
N ALA A 327 -9.44 12.60 -1.46
CA ALA A 327 -8.16 12.99 -0.89
C ALA A 327 -8.35 13.53 0.54
N GLN A 328 -7.65 12.97 1.52
CA GLN A 328 -7.70 13.48 2.89
C GLN A 328 -6.34 13.34 3.59
N ARG A 329 -6.02 14.30 4.47
CA ARG A 329 -4.81 14.26 5.30
C ARG A 329 -5.12 13.55 6.61
N ALA A 330 -4.31 12.54 6.95
CA ALA A 330 -4.40 11.74 8.16
C ALA A 330 -3.03 11.80 8.87
N GLY A 331 -2.91 12.72 9.84
CA GLY A 331 -1.61 13.05 10.44
C GLY A 331 -0.63 13.62 9.41
N ALA A 332 0.55 13.02 9.30
CA ALA A 332 1.56 13.38 8.29
C ALA A 332 1.19 12.91 6.87
N TRP A 333 0.32 11.90 6.74
CA TRP A 333 0.04 11.24 5.46
C TRP A 333 -1.06 11.95 4.67
N ARG A 334 -0.87 12.07 3.36
CA ARG A 334 -1.97 12.29 2.42
C ARG A 334 -2.45 10.94 1.91
N VAL A 335 -3.69 10.59 2.22
CA VAL A 335 -4.34 9.38 1.73
C VAL A 335 -5.27 9.74 0.57
N LEU A 336 -5.13 9.02 -0.53
CA LEU A 336 -5.92 9.14 -1.75
C LEU A 336 -6.61 7.80 -1.98
N ALA A 337 -7.93 7.72 -1.87
CA ALA A 337 -8.67 6.47 -1.99
C ALA A 337 -9.77 6.56 -3.06
N GLY A 338 -10.00 5.46 -3.76
CA GLY A 338 -11.08 5.28 -4.72
C GLY A 338 -12.05 4.17 -4.31
N GLY A 339 -13.05 3.93 -5.15
CA GLY A 339 -14.08 2.91 -4.91
C GLY A 339 -15.07 3.28 -3.81
N ALA A 340 -16.16 2.51 -3.71
CA ALA A 340 -17.19 2.74 -2.68
C ALA A 340 -16.62 2.62 -1.25
N GLY A 341 -15.60 1.76 -1.06
CA GLY A 341 -14.92 1.55 0.22
C GLY A 341 -14.00 2.68 0.66
N GLY A 342 -13.49 3.48 -0.28
CA GLY A 342 -12.52 4.54 0.00
C GLY A 342 -13.05 5.59 0.99
N SER A 343 -14.34 5.92 0.96
CA SER A 343 -14.90 7.01 1.77
C SER A 343 -14.92 6.71 3.28
N ALA A 344 -15.38 5.52 3.68
CA ALA A 344 -15.37 5.07 5.07
C ALA A 344 -13.94 4.80 5.56
N ALA A 345 -13.09 4.25 4.69
CA ALA A 345 -11.69 4.00 5.00
C ALA A 345 -10.92 5.30 5.31
N LEU A 346 -11.14 6.36 4.53
CA LEU A 346 -10.52 7.67 4.78
C LEU A 346 -10.96 8.26 6.13
N ARG A 347 -12.26 8.24 6.45
CA ARG A 347 -12.77 8.71 7.75
C ARG A 347 -12.16 7.95 8.93
N ALA A 348 -12.02 6.63 8.80
CA ALA A 348 -11.36 5.79 9.79
C ALA A 348 -9.86 6.09 9.93
N LEU A 349 -9.13 6.30 8.83
CA LEU A 349 -7.71 6.67 8.85
C LEU A 349 -7.48 8.07 9.45
N VAL A 350 -8.33 9.05 9.14
CA VAL A 350 -8.27 10.38 9.78
C VAL A 350 -8.47 10.25 11.29
N SER A 351 -9.41 9.43 11.73
CA SER A 351 -9.65 9.15 13.16
C SER A 351 -8.49 8.40 13.82
N ALA A 352 -7.78 7.54 13.07
CA ALA A 352 -6.59 6.82 13.54
C ALA A 352 -5.38 7.73 13.76
N PHE A 353 -5.19 8.74 12.89
CA PHE A 353 -4.03 9.63 12.92
C PHE A 353 -4.29 11.04 13.50
N THR A 354 -5.54 11.35 13.89
CA THR A 354 -5.93 12.66 14.44
C THR A 354 -6.69 12.48 15.77
N PRO A 355 -6.14 12.90 16.93
CA PRO A 355 -4.78 13.40 17.15
C PRO A 355 -3.71 12.34 16.82
N PRO A 356 -2.41 12.71 16.73
CA PRO A 356 -1.33 11.76 16.49
C PRO A 356 -1.37 10.57 17.45
N PRO A 357 -1.16 9.33 16.98
CA PRO A 357 -1.30 8.13 17.80
C PRO A 357 -0.13 7.94 18.76
N ALA A 358 -0.46 7.44 19.95
CA ALA A 358 0.54 7.09 20.96
C ALA A 358 1.32 5.81 20.60
N SER A 359 0.70 4.92 19.81
CA SER A 359 1.29 3.67 19.29
C SER A 359 0.49 3.18 18.07
N SER A 360 1.00 2.17 17.35
CA SER A 360 0.23 1.52 16.28
C SER A 360 -1.04 0.82 16.80
N ASP A 361 -1.02 0.31 18.04
CA ASP A 361 -2.20 -0.22 18.72
C ASP A 361 -3.29 0.85 18.91
N ASP A 362 -2.92 2.08 19.27
CA ASP A 362 -3.87 3.19 19.40
C ASP A 362 -4.45 3.61 18.04
N ALA A 363 -3.60 3.72 17.01
CA ALA A 363 -4.05 3.99 15.65
C ALA A 363 -5.05 2.91 15.16
N GLN A 364 -4.71 1.64 15.33
CA GLN A 364 -5.54 0.50 14.96
C GLN A 364 -6.87 0.49 15.73
N ARG A 365 -6.83 0.73 17.05
CA ARG A 365 -8.03 0.81 17.89
C ARG A 365 -8.96 1.94 17.44
N ARG A 366 -8.43 3.11 17.09
CA ARG A 366 -9.22 4.24 16.62
C ARG A 366 -9.78 4.04 15.21
N ALA A 367 -9.02 3.42 14.30
CA ALA A 367 -9.54 2.97 13.01
C ALA A 367 -10.72 2.01 13.18
N LEU A 368 -10.59 1.02 14.08
CA LEU A 368 -11.64 0.03 14.33
C LEU A 368 -12.91 0.64 14.92
N LEU A 369 -12.78 1.57 15.88
CA LEU A 369 -13.93 2.29 16.47
C LEU A 369 -14.66 3.15 15.42
N ALA A 370 -13.92 3.80 14.53
CA ALA A 370 -14.51 4.55 13.42
C ALA A 370 -15.27 3.62 12.46
N LEU A 371 -14.64 2.53 11.99
CA LEU A 371 -15.30 1.51 11.15
C LEU A 371 -16.58 0.94 11.80
N GLN A 372 -16.58 0.73 13.11
CA GLN A 372 -17.77 0.28 13.85
C GLN A 372 -18.91 1.31 13.83
N SER A 373 -18.60 2.61 13.84
CA SER A 373 -19.62 3.67 13.70
C SER A 373 -20.15 3.78 12.27
N GLU A 374 -19.29 3.70 11.25
CA GLU A 374 -19.67 3.69 9.83
C GLU A 374 -20.61 2.51 9.52
N ALA A 375 -20.26 1.31 9.98
CA ALA A 375 -21.06 0.08 9.79
C ALA A 375 -22.45 0.16 10.44
N GLN A 376 -22.63 0.95 11.51
CA GLN A 376 -23.95 1.19 12.13
C GLN A 376 -24.82 2.14 11.30
N THR A 377 -24.21 3.02 10.50
CA THR A 377 -24.92 3.98 9.63
C THR A 377 -25.25 3.42 8.25
N GLY A 378 -24.76 2.21 7.90
CA GLY A 378 -24.89 1.64 6.56
C GLY A 378 -24.04 2.33 5.50
N ALA A 379 -23.07 3.16 5.90
CA ALA A 379 -22.21 3.92 5.00
C ALA A 379 -21.04 3.08 4.46
N GLY A 380 -21.33 2.14 3.55
CA GLY A 380 -20.33 1.30 2.88
C GLY A 380 -20.84 0.73 1.56
N GLY A 381 -19.92 0.24 0.72
CA GLY A 381 -20.28 -0.57 -0.45
C GLY A 381 -20.85 -1.93 -0.05
N ALA A 382 -21.45 -2.65 -1.00
CA ALA A 382 -21.86 -4.03 -0.77
C ALA A 382 -20.63 -4.91 -0.48
N HIS A 383 -20.71 -5.74 0.56
CA HIS A 383 -19.69 -6.75 0.80
C HIS A 383 -19.72 -7.80 -0.32
N GLY A 384 -18.54 -8.18 -0.77
CA GLY A 384 -18.33 -9.27 -1.72
C GLY A 384 -16.95 -9.90 -1.48
N VAL A 385 -16.46 -10.63 -2.48
CA VAL A 385 -15.10 -11.15 -2.49
C VAL A 385 -14.28 -10.37 -3.52
N ALA A 386 -13.02 -10.08 -3.19
CA ALA A 386 -12.16 -9.29 -4.06
C ALA A 386 -10.71 -9.77 -4.00
N THR A 387 -9.89 -9.26 -4.90
CA THR A 387 -8.44 -9.31 -4.79
C THR A 387 -7.84 -7.96 -5.18
N GLY A 388 -6.69 -7.68 -4.56
CA GLY A 388 -5.95 -6.43 -4.70
C GLY A 388 -4.61 -6.64 -5.37
N LEU A 389 -4.18 -5.61 -6.08
CA LEU A 389 -2.96 -5.58 -6.88
C LEU A 389 -2.34 -4.19 -6.76
N ALA A 390 -1.04 -4.16 -6.45
CA ALA A 390 -0.24 -2.94 -6.41
C ALA A 390 0.91 -3.07 -7.42
N VAL A 391 1.08 -2.07 -8.29
CA VAL A 391 2.16 -2.01 -9.28
C VAL A 391 2.86 -0.67 -9.21
N VAL A 392 4.19 -0.70 -9.34
CA VAL A 392 5.06 0.46 -9.53
C VAL A 392 5.98 0.17 -10.71
N ASP A 393 6.21 1.14 -11.60
CA ASP A 393 7.21 1.02 -12.67
C ASP A 393 8.32 2.09 -12.61
N GLN A 394 9.25 1.97 -13.56
CA GLN A 394 10.49 2.74 -13.64
C GLN A 394 10.29 4.23 -13.94
N ARG A 395 9.05 4.65 -14.22
CA ARG A 395 8.66 6.04 -14.44
C ARG A 395 7.96 6.65 -13.23
N ASP A 396 8.00 5.98 -12.08
CA ASP A 396 7.17 6.30 -10.90
C ASP A 396 5.67 6.29 -11.24
N THR A 397 5.23 5.36 -12.12
CA THR A 397 3.82 5.12 -12.35
C THR A 397 3.28 4.23 -11.23
N TYR A 398 2.41 4.76 -10.39
CA TYR A 398 1.78 4.02 -9.29
C TYR A 398 0.38 3.55 -9.72
N ILE A 399 0.10 2.26 -9.57
CA ILE A 399 -1.22 1.66 -9.82
C ILE A 399 -1.68 0.84 -8.62
N ALA A 400 -2.81 1.24 -8.03
CA ALA A 400 -3.56 0.42 -7.09
C ALA A 400 -4.84 -0.06 -7.78
N LEU A 401 -4.95 -1.38 -8.02
CA LEU A 401 -6.08 -2.03 -8.65
C LEU A 401 -6.77 -2.95 -7.63
N VAL A 402 -8.09 -2.87 -7.53
CA VAL A 402 -8.91 -3.83 -6.78
C VAL A 402 -10.03 -4.32 -7.70
N THR A 403 -10.24 -5.63 -7.76
CA THR A 403 -11.31 -6.25 -8.55
C THR A 403 -12.00 -7.34 -7.75
N GLY A 404 -13.31 -7.50 -7.92
CA GLY A 404 -14.10 -8.43 -7.12
C GLY A 404 -15.48 -8.76 -7.68
N LEU A 405 -16.09 -9.75 -7.04
CA LEU A 405 -17.39 -10.34 -7.33
C LEU A 405 -18.32 -10.12 -6.13
N SER A 406 -19.62 -10.05 -6.37
CA SER A 406 -20.63 -9.94 -5.30
C SER A 406 -20.63 -11.14 -4.34
N VAL A 407 -20.33 -12.33 -4.86
CA VAL A 407 -20.21 -13.60 -4.13
C VAL A 407 -19.07 -14.44 -4.72
N PRO A 408 -18.54 -15.47 -4.02
CA PRO A 408 -17.61 -16.42 -4.62
C PRO A 408 -18.15 -16.97 -5.94
N PHE A 409 -17.28 -16.97 -6.96
CA PHE A 409 -17.58 -17.36 -8.35
C PHE A 409 -18.56 -16.44 -9.12
N GLY A 410 -19.12 -15.40 -8.49
CA GLY A 410 -20.04 -14.45 -9.11
C GLY A 410 -21.50 -14.86 -8.98
N SER A 411 -22.41 -13.87 -8.96
CA SER A 411 -23.86 -14.11 -8.80
C SER A 411 -24.58 -14.53 -10.09
N GLY A 412 -23.94 -14.40 -11.24
CA GLY A 412 -24.54 -14.68 -12.56
C GLY A 412 -24.16 -16.06 -13.11
N PRO A 413 -24.74 -16.46 -14.25
CA PRO A 413 -24.46 -17.75 -14.87
C PRO A 413 -23.02 -17.84 -15.41
N GLU A 414 -22.45 -19.04 -15.37
CA GLU A 414 -21.24 -19.37 -16.11
C GLU A 414 -21.49 -19.29 -17.63
N THR A 415 -20.53 -18.74 -18.37
CA THR A 415 -20.63 -18.61 -19.83
C THR A 415 -20.06 -19.83 -20.54
N SER A 416 -20.50 -20.07 -21.79
CA SER A 416 -19.88 -21.08 -22.67
C SER A 416 -18.40 -20.80 -23.02
N ALA A 417 -17.91 -19.60 -22.67
CA ALA A 417 -16.52 -19.20 -22.74
C ALA A 417 -15.71 -19.52 -21.48
N GLY A 418 -16.28 -20.20 -20.47
CA GLY A 418 -15.56 -20.67 -19.28
C GLY A 418 -15.18 -19.57 -18.28
N TRP A 419 -15.87 -18.44 -18.30
CA TRP A 419 -15.80 -17.41 -17.25
C TRP A 419 -17.21 -17.11 -16.71
N THR A 420 -17.28 -16.72 -15.44
CA THR A 420 -18.55 -16.46 -14.73
C THR A 420 -18.93 -14.98 -14.77
N ARG A 421 -20.24 -14.72 -14.93
CA ARG A 421 -20.81 -13.38 -14.80
C ARG A 421 -20.93 -12.99 -13.33
N ASP A 422 -20.87 -11.68 -13.09
CA ASP A 422 -21.23 -11.11 -11.80
C ASP A 422 -22.32 -10.05 -12.01
N GLU A 423 -23.37 -10.12 -11.20
CA GLU A 423 -24.54 -9.23 -11.26
C GLU A 423 -24.75 -8.64 -9.85
N PRO A 424 -23.91 -7.66 -9.46
CA PRO A 424 -23.99 -7.04 -8.14
C PRO A 424 -25.18 -6.08 -8.08
N THR A 425 -25.99 -6.19 -7.02
CA THR A 425 -27.16 -5.32 -6.78
C THR A 425 -26.78 -3.92 -6.26
N ALA A 426 -25.52 -3.70 -5.89
CA ALA A 426 -24.97 -2.41 -5.48
C ALA A 426 -23.45 -2.37 -5.72
N PRO A 427 -22.82 -1.18 -5.79
CA PRO A 427 -21.36 -1.06 -5.91
C PRO A 427 -20.64 -1.78 -4.77
N LEU A 428 -19.66 -2.63 -5.11
CA LEU A 428 -18.88 -3.39 -4.13
C LEU A 428 -17.96 -2.48 -3.29
N ASP A 429 -17.75 -2.84 -2.02
CA ASP A 429 -16.79 -2.25 -1.10
C ASP A 429 -15.34 -2.55 -1.54
N LEU A 430 -14.89 -1.90 -2.61
CA LEU A 430 -13.52 -2.00 -3.13
C LEU A 430 -12.77 -0.71 -2.79
N ALA A 431 -11.49 -0.82 -2.41
CA ALA A 431 -10.75 0.30 -1.85
C ALA A 431 -9.27 0.36 -2.34
N PRO A 432 -9.01 0.69 -3.62
CA PRO A 432 -7.68 1.07 -4.04
C PRO A 432 -7.27 2.38 -3.37
N ALA A 433 -6.02 2.49 -2.92
CA ALA A 433 -5.49 3.70 -2.31
C ALA A 433 -4.00 3.93 -2.56
N LEU A 434 -3.60 5.20 -2.47
CA LEU A 434 -2.24 5.66 -2.34
C LEU A 434 -2.10 6.39 -0.99
N MET A 435 -1.09 6.04 -0.20
CA MET A 435 -0.79 6.69 1.08
C MET A 435 0.61 7.29 0.99
N LEU A 436 0.66 8.63 1.00
CA LEU A 436 1.84 9.40 0.61
C LEU A 436 2.33 10.25 1.77
N ASP A 437 3.64 10.27 1.96
CA ASP A 437 4.31 11.37 2.65
C ASP A 437 4.58 12.50 1.63
N ASP A 438 4.30 13.75 2.03
CA ASP A 438 4.27 14.91 1.14
C ASP A 438 5.67 15.41 0.75
N HIS A 439 6.73 14.87 1.36
CA HIS A 439 8.11 15.19 1.05
C HIS A 439 8.55 14.70 -0.34
N VAL A 440 9.52 15.39 -0.95
CA VAL A 440 10.08 15.07 -2.28
C VAL A 440 10.60 13.62 -2.33
N CYS A 441 11.30 13.20 -1.28
CA CYS A 441 11.80 11.85 -1.05
C CYS A 441 10.94 11.05 -0.05
N GLY A 442 9.69 11.48 0.18
CA GLY A 442 8.77 10.84 1.12
C GLY A 442 8.29 9.47 0.64
N THR A 443 8.01 8.58 1.60
CA THR A 443 7.48 7.23 1.37
C THR A 443 6.12 7.25 0.69
N ARG A 444 5.89 6.32 -0.24
CA ARG A 444 4.62 6.18 -0.98
C ARG A 444 4.20 4.71 -0.96
N TYR A 445 3.09 4.43 -0.29
CA TYR A 445 2.47 3.10 -0.29
C TYR A 445 1.37 3.04 -1.34
N VAL A 446 1.35 1.94 -2.10
CA VAL A 446 0.34 1.61 -3.11
C VAL A 446 -0.45 0.42 -2.59
N LEU A 447 -1.76 0.58 -2.44
CA LEU A 447 -2.61 -0.34 -1.67
C LEU A 447 -3.81 -0.79 -2.50
N GLY A 448 -3.77 -2.03 -2.98
CA GLY A 448 -4.98 -2.73 -3.44
C GLY A 448 -5.65 -3.42 -2.26
N ALA A 449 -6.55 -2.75 -1.56
CA ALA A 449 -7.25 -3.36 -0.42
C ALA A 449 -8.63 -3.93 -0.84
N GLU A 450 -8.89 -5.18 -0.43
CA GLU A 450 -10.11 -5.92 -0.76
C GLU A 450 -11.40 -5.35 -0.13
N SER A 451 -11.29 -4.43 0.82
CA SER A 451 -12.40 -3.69 1.45
C SER A 451 -11.94 -2.37 2.07
N GLY A 452 -12.85 -1.43 2.28
CA GLY A 452 -12.57 -0.21 3.05
C GLY A 452 -12.13 -0.50 4.49
N ALA A 453 -12.68 -1.56 5.09
CA ALA A 453 -12.26 -2.03 6.42
C ALA A 453 -10.84 -2.62 6.44
N ALA A 454 -10.43 -3.34 5.39
CA ALA A 454 -9.06 -3.82 5.22
C ALA A 454 -8.08 -2.66 4.95
N LEU A 455 -8.49 -1.68 4.14
CA LEU A 455 -7.69 -0.48 3.85
C LEU A 455 -7.39 0.32 5.12
N ALA A 456 -8.42 0.63 5.92
CA ALA A 456 -8.25 1.43 7.13
C ALA A 456 -7.36 0.75 8.17
N GLN A 457 -7.52 -0.56 8.37
CA GLN A 457 -6.70 -1.32 9.32
C GLN A 457 -5.24 -1.49 8.86
N THR A 458 -5.02 -1.75 7.57
CA THR A 458 -3.66 -1.82 7.02
C THR A 458 -2.99 -0.44 7.06
N GLY A 459 -3.70 0.61 6.62
CA GLY A 459 -3.20 1.98 6.60
C GLY A 459 -2.87 2.55 7.99
N ALA A 460 -3.62 2.18 9.03
CA ALA A 460 -3.32 2.56 10.41
C ALA A 460 -1.98 1.97 10.92
N ALA A 461 -1.56 0.83 10.38
CA ALA A 461 -0.31 0.16 10.76
C ALA A 461 0.91 0.58 9.91
N LEU A 462 0.72 0.91 8.63
CA LEU A 462 1.80 1.24 7.67
C LEU A 462 2.80 2.29 8.16
N GLY A 463 2.32 3.31 8.89
CA GLY A 463 3.15 4.40 9.38
C GLY A 463 4.12 4.02 10.49
N ALA A 464 3.92 2.86 11.15
CA ALA A 464 4.72 2.41 12.28
C ALA A 464 5.41 1.06 12.03
N GLU A 465 4.79 0.17 11.25
CA GLU A 465 5.22 -1.22 11.07
C GLU A 465 5.72 -1.53 9.64
N GLY A 466 5.71 -0.52 8.75
CA GLY A 466 6.06 -0.67 7.35
C GLY A 466 5.06 -1.53 6.57
N ALA A 467 5.38 -1.84 5.31
CA ALA A 467 4.49 -2.60 4.44
C ALA A 467 4.24 -4.04 4.94
N ALA A 468 5.31 -4.78 5.25
CA ALA A 468 5.20 -6.18 5.67
C ALA A 468 4.48 -6.31 7.03
N GLY A 469 4.89 -5.53 8.04
CA GLY A 469 4.26 -5.56 9.36
C GLY A 469 2.77 -5.19 9.30
N ALA A 470 2.40 -4.17 8.52
CA ALA A 470 1.00 -3.78 8.35
C ALA A 470 0.11 -4.82 7.65
N VAL A 471 0.70 -5.71 6.82
CA VAL A 471 -0.02 -6.82 6.16
C VAL A 471 -0.18 -8.01 7.12
N GLU A 472 0.88 -8.36 7.85
CA GLU A 472 0.89 -9.47 8.82
C GLU A 472 0.12 -9.14 10.11
N ARG A 473 -0.11 -7.87 10.40
CA ARG A 473 -0.86 -7.42 11.57
C ARG A 473 -2.28 -7.99 11.58
N ALA A 474 -2.66 -8.60 12.70
CA ALA A 474 -3.99 -9.17 12.87
C ALA A 474 -5.11 -8.12 12.67
N ARG A 475 -6.06 -8.44 11.78
CA ARG A 475 -7.21 -7.59 11.43
C ARG A 475 -8.50 -8.15 12.02
N VAL A 476 -9.44 -7.27 12.35
CA VAL A 476 -10.75 -7.60 12.91
C VAL A 476 -11.83 -7.33 11.88
N ALA A 477 -12.70 -8.31 11.62
CA ALA A 477 -13.90 -8.12 10.80
C ALA A 477 -14.96 -7.33 11.59
N VAL A 478 -15.43 -6.22 11.04
CA VAL A 478 -16.53 -5.43 11.60
C VAL A 478 -17.84 -5.90 10.95
N LEU A 479 -18.60 -6.74 11.66
CA LEU A 479 -19.89 -7.24 11.17
C LEU A 479 -21.03 -6.30 11.58
N ALA A 480 -21.67 -5.68 10.60
CA ALA A 480 -22.91 -4.93 10.83
C ALA A 480 -24.01 -5.87 11.36
N GLY A 481 -24.83 -5.39 12.32
CA GLY A 481 -25.95 -6.15 12.87
C GLY A 481 -25.59 -7.20 13.93
N ALA A 482 -24.32 -7.37 14.31
CA ALA A 482 -23.91 -8.22 15.42
C ALA A 482 -24.28 -7.60 16.79
N HIS A 483 -25.58 -7.54 17.11
CA HIS A 483 -26.02 -7.38 18.49
C HIS A 483 -25.43 -8.54 19.30
N TRP A 484 -24.45 -8.23 20.15
CA TRP A 484 -23.94 -9.17 21.14
C TRP A 484 -25.03 -9.45 22.16
N ARG A 485 -25.96 -10.35 21.81
CA ARG A 485 -26.81 -11.06 22.77
C ARG A 485 -25.86 -11.88 23.60
N GLY A 486 -25.33 -11.25 24.65
CA GLY A 486 -24.55 -11.92 25.67
C GLY A 486 -25.36 -13.08 26.19
N ARG A 487 -25.05 -14.29 25.71
CA ARG A 487 -25.34 -15.50 26.45
C ARG A 487 -24.54 -15.34 27.73
N GLN A 488 -25.17 -14.78 28.75
CA GLN A 488 -24.75 -14.95 30.12
C GLN A 488 -24.50 -16.44 30.26
N ARG A 489 -23.23 -16.85 30.33
CA ARG A 489 -22.88 -18.26 30.51
C ARG A 489 -23.61 -18.66 31.78
N ALA A 490 -24.64 -19.49 31.64
CA ALA A 490 -25.32 -20.07 32.77
C ALA A 490 -24.23 -20.63 33.67
N ARG A 491 -24.12 -20.12 34.91
CA ARG A 491 -23.10 -20.56 35.87
C ARG A 491 -23.09 -22.08 35.82
N PRO A 492 -21.95 -22.73 35.55
CA PRO A 492 -21.94 -24.17 35.34
C PRO A 492 -22.56 -24.83 36.57
N ARG A 493 -23.76 -25.42 36.40
CA ARG A 493 -24.39 -26.23 37.43
C ARG A 493 -23.35 -27.28 37.80
N ARG A 494 -22.92 -27.29 39.07
CA ARG A 494 -21.99 -28.30 39.58
C ARG A 494 -22.54 -29.68 39.20
N ARG A 495 -21.89 -30.36 38.26
CA ARG A 495 -22.20 -31.77 37.99
C ARG A 495 -21.86 -32.56 39.26
N PRO A 496 -22.74 -33.46 39.75
CA PRO A 496 -22.39 -34.32 40.85
C PRO A 496 -21.20 -35.21 40.45
N HIS A 497 -20.20 -35.32 41.33
CA HIS A 497 -19.06 -36.20 41.10
C HIS A 497 -19.48 -37.66 41.28
N CYS A 498 -19.36 -38.45 40.22
CA CYS A 498 -19.46 -39.91 40.28
C CYS A 498 -18.20 -40.52 39.68
N HIS A 499 -17.26 -40.92 40.54
CA HIS A 499 -16.59 -42.23 40.51
C HIS A 499 -15.73 -42.38 41.79
N PRO A 500 -15.71 -43.56 42.43
CA PRO A 500 -15.04 -43.73 43.73
C PRO A 500 -13.54 -44.02 43.56
N HIS A 501 -12.71 -43.34 44.35
CA HIS A 501 -11.33 -43.76 44.60
C HIS A 501 -11.26 -44.66 45.86
N PRO A 502 -10.39 -45.69 45.89
CA PRO A 502 -10.24 -46.57 47.04
C PRO A 502 -9.58 -45.87 48.24
N PRO A 503 -9.83 -46.34 49.47
CA PRO A 503 -9.46 -45.62 50.69
C PRO A 503 -7.94 -45.65 50.98
N ARG A 504 -7.40 -44.51 51.44
CA ARG A 504 -6.06 -44.42 52.06
C ARG A 504 -6.15 -44.62 53.59
N PRO A 505 -5.14 -45.23 54.23
CA PRO A 505 -5.17 -45.55 55.66
C PRO A 505 -4.98 -44.32 56.59
N PRO A 506 -5.45 -44.38 57.85
CA PRO A 506 -5.48 -43.24 58.76
C PRO A 506 -4.20 -43.06 59.59
N ARG A 507 -3.76 -41.81 59.78
CA ARG A 507 -2.71 -41.33 60.72
C ARG A 507 -2.99 -39.85 61.09
N PRO A 508 -2.49 -39.31 62.22
CA PRO A 508 -3.25 -39.32 63.48
C PRO A 508 -3.64 -37.91 63.97
N ALA A 509 -4.28 -37.83 65.14
CA ALA A 509 -4.87 -36.60 65.68
C ALA A 509 -3.87 -35.46 66.01
N THR A 510 -4.34 -34.23 65.82
CA THR A 510 -3.70 -32.96 66.23
C THR A 510 -3.72 -32.73 67.74
N PRO A 511 -2.73 -32.05 68.32
CA PRO A 511 -2.93 -31.19 69.48
C PRO A 511 -3.34 -29.77 69.04
N ARG A 512 -4.28 -29.16 69.79
CA ARG A 512 -4.72 -27.76 69.65
C ARG A 512 -3.92 -26.83 70.59
N CYS A 513 -4.18 -25.52 70.41
CA CYS A 513 -4.16 -24.43 71.40
C CYS A 513 -2.94 -23.47 71.37
N PRO A 514 -3.10 -22.21 71.85
CA PRO A 514 -4.32 -21.49 72.24
C PRO A 514 -4.53 -20.11 71.56
N THR A 515 -5.74 -19.57 71.72
CA THR A 515 -6.14 -18.17 71.46
C THR A 515 -5.76 -17.24 72.62
N LEU A 516 -5.62 -15.92 72.36
CA LEU A 516 -5.94 -14.71 73.19
C LEU A 516 -4.99 -13.53 72.81
N PRO A 517 -5.30 -12.25 73.12
CA PRO A 517 -6.60 -11.57 73.09
C PRO A 517 -6.57 -10.21 72.33
N SER A 518 -7.75 -9.60 72.18
CA SER A 518 -7.96 -8.26 71.60
C SER A 518 -7.86 -7.12 72.63
N THR A 519 -7.11 -6.05 72.30
CA THR A 519 -7.40 -4.63 72.62
C THR A 519 -6.77 -3.80 71.47
N TRP A 520 -7.33 -2.72 70.92
CA TRP A 520 -7.95 -1.54 71.52
C TRP A 520 -9.20 -1.04 70.74
N CYS A 521 -10.19 -0.52 71.48
CA CYS A 521 -11.15 0.48 70.97
C CYS A 521 -10.44 1.87 70.90
N SER A 522 -10.93 2.90 70.20
CA SER A 522 -12.30 3.39 70.19
C SER A 522 -12.58 4.45 69.10
N SER A 523 -13.86 4.62 68.75
CA SER A 523 -14.59 5.84 68.31
C SER A 523 -13.84 6.98 67.57
N ALA A 524 -14.39 7.55 66.49
CA ALA A 524 -15.72 8.17 66.52
C ALA A 524 -16.59 7.95 65.26
N ARG A 525 -17.90 8.08 65.46
CA ARG A 525 -18.98 7.77 64.50
C ARG A 525 -20.17 8.69 64.74
N THR A 526 -20.56 9.49 63.76
CA THR A 526 -21.88 10.17 63.65
C THR A 526 -22.00 10.83 62.27
N ARG A 527 -23.17 11.00 61.65
CA ARG A 527 -24.47 10.28 61.69
C ARG A 527 -25.26 10.76 60.46
N SER A 528 -25.94 9.86 59.75
CA SER A 528 -27.02 10.22 58.81
C SER A 528 -28.36 10.27 59.56
N PRO A 529 -29.35 11.01 59.04
CA PRO A 529 -30.73 10.51 59.07
C PRO A 529 -31.42 10.53 57.68
N ARG A 530 -32.64 9.98 57.65
CA ARG A 530 -33.40 9.48 56.48
C ARG A 530 -34.67 10.31 56.16
N THR A 531 -34.96 10.52 54.86
CA THR A 531 -36.31 10.44 54.20
C THR A 531 -37.44 11.42 54.65
N PRO A 532 -38.68 11.47 54.07
CA PRO A 532 -39.28 10.75 52.90
C PRO A 532 -40.21 11.57 51.91
N THR A 533 -40.59 10.91 50.78
CA THR A 533 -41.91 10.88 50.06
C THR A 533 -42.55 12.03 49.24
N ALA A 534 -43.26 11.59 48.17
CA ALA A 534 -44.42 12.14 47.41
C ALA A 534 -44.15 12.78 46.02
N ALA A 535 -45.03 12.72 44.99
CA ALA A 535 -46.08 11.75 44.59
C ALA A 535 -46.61 12.04 43.15
N GLY A 536 -47.16 11.02 42.47
CA GLY A 536 -48.07 11.13 41.30
C GLY A 536 -47.45 10.98 39.89
N ALA A 537 -48.10 10.46 38.84
CA ALA A 537 -49.21 9.52 38.64
C ALA A 537 -49.65 9.60 37.16
N ALA A 538 -49.63 8.49 36.39
CA ALA A 538 -50.56 8.20 35.28
C ALA A 538 -50.31 6.79 34.68
N SER A 539 -51.39 6.12 34.24
CA SER A 539 -51.44 4.81 33.53
C SER A 539 -51.72 5.04 32.02
N PRO A 540 -51.94 4.04 31.11
CA PRO A 540 -52.40 2.64 31.26
C PRO A 540 -51.40 1.58 30.70
N ARG A 541 -51.38 0.28 31.08
CA ARG A 541 -52.35 -0.84 30.85
C ARG A 541 -52.84 -0.98 29.39
N GLY A 542 -52.78 -2.15 28.73
CA GLY A 542 -52.21 -3.46 29.10
C GLY A 542 -52.70 -4.59 28.16
N SER A 543 -52.24 -5.82 28.44
CA SER A 543 -52.77 -7.14 27.99
C SER A 543 -52.77 -7.53 26.49
N ASP A 544 -52.64 -8.81 26.09
CA ASP A 544 -52.03 -10.05 26.66
C ASP A 544 -52.14 -11.20 25.62
N TYR A 545 -51.45 -12.34 25.86
CA TYR A 545 -51.73 -13.70 25.32
C TYR A 545 -51.50 -13.99 23.80
N ALA A 546 -51.13 -15.22 23.36
CA ALA A 546 -50.71 -16.45 24.05
C ALA A 546 -49.84 -17.37 23.15
N HIS A 547 -49.13 -18.29 23.82
CA HIS A 547 -48.50 -19.54 23.34
C HIS A 547 -49.50 -20.55 22.71
N PRO A 548 -49.06 -21.68 22.09
CA PRO A 548 -47.71 -22.31 22.09
C PRO A 548 -46.73 -21.78 21.04
#